data_AF-A0A0C2XPR7-F1
#
_entry.id   AF-A0A0C2XPR7-F1
#
_cell.length_a   1.000
_cell.length_b   1.000
_cell.length_c   1.000
_cell.angle_alpha   90.00
_cell.angle_beta   90.00
_cell.angle_gamma   90.00
#
_symmetry.space_group_name_H-M   'P 1'
#
loop_
_entity.id
_entity.type
_entity.pdbx_description
1 polymer ?
#
loop_
_entity_poly.entity_id
_entity_poly.type
_entity_poly.pdbx_seq_one_letter_code
_entity_poly.pdbx_strand_id
1 'polypeptide(L)' 'PIIGNAFDIPFKKPWLKYMQLAEEFNSDIIHLSVMSTHIVVLQTMEDITELLERRSANYSSR' A
#
# COMPACT_ATOMS: atom_id res chain seq x y z
N PRO A 1 5.44 -10.48 -14.89
CA PRO A 1 6.53 -11.16 -14.15
C PRO A 1 5.98 -11.84 -12.89
N ILE A 2 6.35 -13.09 -12.62
CA ILE A 2 5.78 -13.90 -11.52
C ILE A 2 6.14 -13.33 -10.12
N ILE A 3 7.26 -12.60 -10.02
CA ILE A 3 7.83 -12.16 -8.74
C ILE A 3 7.33 -10.77 -8.30
N GLY A 4 6.97 -9.87 -9.23
CA GLY A 4 6.49 -8.51 -8.91
C GLY A 4 7.49 -7.69 -8.08
N ASN A 5 6.96 -6.95 -7.10
CA ASN A 5 7.65 -6.11 -6.10
C ASN A 5 8.19 -6.90 -4.90
N ALA A 6 8.45 -8.21 -5.01
CA ALA A 6 8.90 -9.01 -3.86
C ALA A 6 10.14 -8.43 -3.15
N PHE A 7 11.05 -7.79 -3.88
CA PHE A 7 12.25 -7.17 -3.33
C PHE A 7 11.99 -5.82 -2.64
N ASP A 8 10.84 -5.20 -2.90
CA ASP A 8 10.43 -3.92 -2.32
C ASP A 8 9.64 -4.09 -1.01
N ILE A 9 9.30 -5.34 -0.64
CA ILE A 9 8.52 -5.67 0.56
C ILE A 9 9.46 -6.26 1.62
N PRO A 10 9.95 -5.46 2.59
CA PRO A 10 10.92 -5.96 3.55
C PRO A 10 10.23 -6.75 4.67
N PHE A 11 10.88 -7.81 5.16
CA PHE A 11 10.37 -8.64 6.26
C PHE A 11 10.34 -7.93 7.62
N LYS A 12 11.11 -6.84 7.78
CA LYS A 12 11.20 -6.06 9.02
C LYS A 12 10.77 -4.63 8.75
N LYS A 13 9.87 -4.12 9.60
CA LYS A 13 9.38 -2.72 9.57
C LYS A 13 8.96 -2.26 8.16
N PRO A 14 8.03 -2.95 7.48
CA PRO A 14 7.62 -2.64 6.10
C PRO A 14 7.12 -1.22 5.91
N TRP A 15 6.47 -0.63 6.92
CA TRP A 15 6.01 0.76 6.88
C TRP A 15 7.14 1.76 6.58
N LEU A 16 8.38 1.52 7.04
CA LEU A 16 9.50 2.43 6.74
C LEU A 16 9.85 2.43 5.26
N LYS A 17 9.85 1.25 4.62
CA LYS A 17 10.10 1.14 3.18
C LYS A 17 8.94 1.74 2.38
N TYR A 18 7.70 1.55 2.83
CA TYR A 18 6.55 2.14 2.15
C TYR A 18 6.55 3.67 2.23
N MET A 19 6.89 4.24 3.39
CA MET A 19 7.08 5.69 3.52
C MET A 19 8.18 6.20 2.58
N GLN A 20 9.32 5.51 2.52
CA GLN A 20 10.40 5.87 1.60
C GLN A 20 9.95 5.84 0.13
N LEU A 21 9.18 4.82 -0.26
CA LEU A 21 8.66 4.72 -1.63
C LEU A 21 7.63 5.83 -1.93
N ALA A 22 6.83 6.24 -0.94
CA ALA A 22 5.87 7.35 -1.08
C ALA A 22 6.60 8.66 -1.39
N GLU A 23 7.68 8.90 -0.65
CA GLU A 23 8.56 10.06 -0.86
C GLU A 23 9.28 9.98 -2.21
N GLU A 24 9.85 8.83 -2.56
CA GLU A 24 10.59 8.62 -3.81
C GLU A 24 9.71 8.82 -5.05
N PHE A 25 8.47 8.34 -5.01
CA PHE A 25 7.52 8.49 -6.10
C PHE A 25 6.67 9.76 -6.00
N ASN A 26 6.84 10.56 -4.93
CA ASN A 26 6.02 11.73 -4.63
C ASN A 26 4.52 11.42 -4.77
N SER A 27 4.07 10.35 -4.09
CA SER A 27 2.72 9.82 -4.20
C SER A 27 2.14 9.43 -2.85
N ASP A 28 0.88 9.81 -2.65
CA ASP A 28 0.12 9.52 -1.42
C ASP A 28 -0.48 8.11 -1.40
N ILE A 29 -0.53 7.43 -2.56
CA ILE A 29 -1.06 6.08 -2.71
C ILE A 29 -0.07 5.24 -3.54
N ILE A 30 0.41 4.15 -2.95
CA ILE A 30 1.32 3.22 -3.62
C ILE A 30 0.64 1.87 -3.80
N HIS A 31 0.83 1.28 -4.98
CA HIS A 31 0.44 -0.09 -5.26
C HIS A 31 1.67 -0.97 -5.44
N LEU A 32 1.75 -2.03 -4.64
CA LEU A 32 2.75 -3.07 -4.74
C LEU A 32 2.06 -4.37 -5.12
N SER A 33 2.64 -5.13 -6.05
CA SER A 33 2.13 -6.44 -6.45
C SER A 33 3.21 -7.49 -6.20
N VAL A 34 2.88 -8.57 -5.49
CA VAL A 34 3.79 -9.71 -5.28
C VAL A 34 3.04 -11.00 -5.54
N MET A 35 3.48 -11.75 -6.55
CA MET A 35 2.74 -12.89 -7.08
C MET A 35 1.29 -12.51 -7.44
N SER A 36 0.30 -13.06 -6.73
CA SER A 36 -1.12 -12.75 -6.89
C SER A 36 -1.66 -11.79 -5.82
N THR A 37 -0.80 -11.34 -4.92
CA THR A 37 -1.18 -10.45 -3.82
C THR A 37 -0.95 -9.00 -4.23
N HIS A 38 -1.98 -8.19 -4.05
CA HIS A 38 -1.94 -6.75 -4.26
C HIS A 38 -1.98 -6.03 -2.92
N ILE A 39 -1.03 -5.13 -2.69
CA ILE A 39 -0.91 -4.33 -1.48
C ILE A 39 -1.05 -2.88 -1.90
N VAL A 40 -2.03 -2.18 -1.33
CA VAL A 40 -2.21 -0.74 -1.50
C VAL A 40 -1.84 -0.06 -0.19
N VAL A 41 -0.93 0.91 -0.25
CA VAL A 41 -0.50 1.71 0.90
C VAL A 41 -1.07 3.12 0.74
N LEU A 42 -1.68 3.64 1.81
CA LEU A 42 -2.26 4.97 1.90
C LEU A 42 -1.45 5.80 2.89
N GLN A 43 -1.06 7.01 2.50
CA GLN A 43 -0.18 7.87 3.30
C GLN A 43 -0.91 9.07 3.94
N THR A 44 -2.04 9.51 3.38
CA THR A 44 -2.80 10.67 3.86
C THR A 44 -4.00 10.26 4.71
N MET A 45 -4.37 11.11 5.68
CA MET A 45 -5.54 10.86 6.53
C MET A 45 -6.84 10.97 5.73
N GLU A 46 -6.84 11.83 4.71
CA GLU A 46 -7.94 12.04 3.79
C GLU A 46 -8.27 10.75 3.03
N ASP A 47 -7.27 10.10 2.43
CA ASP A 47 -7.46 8.86 1.67
C ASP A 47 -7.81 7.67 2.57
N ILE A 48 -7.19 7.59 3.75
CA ILE A 48 -7.52 6.57 4.77
C ILE A 48 -8.99 6.69 5.17
N THR A 49 -9.46 7.90 5.47
CA THR A 49 -10.85 8.15 5.88
C THR A 49 -11.83 7.84 4.74
N GLU A 50 -11.50 8.27 3.51
CA GLU A 50 -12.37 8.04 2.35
C GLU A 50 -12.50 6.55 2.02
N LEU A 51 -11.40 5.80 2.03
CA LEU A 51 -11.40 4.40 1.62
C LEU A 51 -11.82 3.47 2.76
N LEU A 52 -11.24 3.62 3.95
CA LEU A 52 -11.40 2.65 5.03
C LEU A 52 -12.59 2.95 5.96
N GLU A 53 -13.07 4.19 6.03
CA GLU A 53 -14.25 4.55 6.83
C GLU A 53 -15.50 4.73 5.96
N ARG A 54 -15.49 5.76 5.08
CA ARG A 54 -16.66 6.14 4.29
C ARG A 54 -17.08 5.05 3.30
N ARG A 55 -16.10 4.36 2.71
CA ARG A 55 -16.31 3.26 1.76
C ARG A 55 -16.03 1.89 2.38
N SER A 56 -16.05 1.78 3.71
CA SER A 56 -15.78 0.54 4.45
C SER A 56 -16.55 -0.68 3.92
N ALA A 57 -17.78 -0.52 3.45
CA ALA A 57 -18.55 -1.60 2.83
C ALA A 57 -17.84 -2.27 1.63
N ASN A 58 -17.01 -1.53 0.89
CA ASN A 58 -16.23 -2.04 -0.24
C ASN A 58 -14.88 -2.64 0.17
N TYR A 59 -14.31 -2.19 1.30
CA TYR A 59 -12.92 -2.48 1.69
C TYR A 59 -12.78 -3.24 3.03
N SER A 60 -13.89 -3.73 3.58
CA SER A 60 -13.93 -4.44 4.88
C SER A 60 -13.73 -5.96 4.77
N SER A 61 -13.60 -6.50 3.56
CA SER A 61 -13.19 -7.89 3.35
C SER A 61 -11.78 -8.11 3.93
N ARG A 62 -11.57 -9.27 4.56
CA ARG A 62 -10.30 -9.63 5.20
C ARG A 62 -9.60 -10.76 4.48
#